data_AF-A0A5E4RLN7-F1
#
_entry.id   AF-A0A5E4RLN7-F1
#
_cell.length_a   1.000
_cell.length_b   1.000
_cell.length_c   1.000
_cell.angle_alpha   90.00
_cell.angle_beta   90.00
_cell.angle_gamma   90.00
#
_symmetry.space_group_name_H-M   'P 1'
#
loop_
_entity.id
_entity.type
_entity.pdbx_description
1 polymer ?
#
loop_
_entity_poly.entity_id
_entity_poly.type
_entity_poly.pdbx_seq_one_letter_code
_entity_poly.pdbx_strand_id
1 'polypeptide(L)' 'MNDLHRFPYEIVPAPTVPTSVTGSPDIIDLPSPDLGDGASLMVALARRRTTREFSQASLSPQQLGDLL' A
#
# COMPACT_ATOMS: atom_id res chain seq x y z
N MET A 1 18.23 -18.35 20.15
CA MET A 1 16.94 -17.85 19.62
C MET A 1 16.97 -16.33 19.78
N ASN A 2 16.66 -15.53 18.76
CA ASN A 2 16.85 -14.08 18.80
C ASN A 2 15.60 -13.40 19.38
N ASP A 3 15.49 -13.38 20.71
CA ASP A 3 14.31 -12.88 21.43
C ASP A 3 14.15 -11.35 21.38
N LEU A 4 15.15 -10.64 20.82
CA LEU A 4 15.14 -9.18 20.65
C LEU A 4 14.02 -8.68 19.71
N HIS A 5 13.46 -9.53 18.84
CA HIS A 5 12.35 -9.16 17.96
C HIS A 5 10.99 -9.10 18.66
N ARG A 6 10.90 -9.50 19.94
CA ARG A 6 9.65 -9.54 20.70
C ARG A 6 9.44 -8.33 21.59
N PHE A 7 10.39 -7.39 21.61
CA PHE A 7 10.18 -6.14 22.33
C PHE A 7 9.06 -5.34 21.66
N PRO A 8 8.22 -4.66 22.46
CA PRO A 8 7.21 -3.77 21.92
C PRO A 8 7.89 -2.64 21.13
N TYR A 9 7.23 -2.20 20.06
CA TYR A 9 7.66 -1.01 19.33
C TYR A 9 7.60 0.23 20.24
N GLU A 10 8.47 1.21 19.95
CA GLU A 10 8.41 2.52 20.60
C GLU A 10 7.11 3.24 20.24
N ILE A 11 6.55 3.97 21.21
CA ILE A 11 5.35 4.77 21.00
C ILE A 11 5.74 6.03 20.24
N VAL A 12 5.30 6.14 18.99
CA VAL A 12 5.43 7.38 18.22
C VAL A 12 4.31 8.34 18.66
N PRO A 13 4.64 9.55 19.15
CA PRO A 13 3.65 10.57 19.46
C PRO A 13 2.77 10.87 18.24
N ALA A 14 1.50 11.23 18.47
CA ALA A 14 0.55 11.47 17.39
C ALA A 14 1.16 12.44 16.34
N PRO A 15 1.30 12.00 15.08
CA PRO A 15 1.91 12.84 14.06
C PRO A 15 1.00 14.03 13.76
N THR A 16 1.61 15.19 13.54
CA THR A 16 0.91 16.34 12.97
C THR A 16 0.31 15.92 11.63
N VAL A 17 -0.99 16.10 11.45
CA VAL A 17 -1.66 15.76 10.19
C VAL A 17 -1.09 16.66 9.09
N PRO A 18 -0.44 16.10 8.05
CA PRO A 18 0.06 16.90 6.95
C PRO A 18 -1.11 17.54 6.21
N THR A 19 -0.94 18.80 5.79
CA THR A 19 -1.92 19.48 4.94
C THR A 19 -2.05 18.76 3.61
N SER A 20 -3.29 18.56 3.14
CA SER A 20 -3.54 18.05 1.79
C SER A 20 -2.88 18.95 0.75
N VAL A 21 -2.42 18.35 -0.35
CA VAL A 21 -1.96 19.11 -1.51
C VAL A 21 -3.13 19.93 -2.06
N THR A 22 -2.87 21.19 -2.39
CA THR A 22 -3.88 22.09 -2.96
C THR A 22 -4.52 21.47 -4.21
N GLY A 23 -5.86 21.46 -4.27
CA GLY A 23 -6.61 20.92 -5.42
C GLY A 23 -7.06 19.46 -5.30
N SER A 24 -7.00 18.86 -4.11
CA SER A 24 -7.58 17.53 -3.88
C SER A 24 -9.10 17.55 -4.09
N PRO A 25 -9.67 16.67 -4.92
CA PRO A 25 -11.11 16.62 -5.16
C PRO A 25 -11.84 15.89 -4.02
N ASP A 26 -13.14 16.17 -3.89
CA ASP A 26 -14.03 15.48 -2.95
C ASP A 26 -14.34 14.03 -3.38
N ILE A 27 -14.25 13.75 -4.68
CA ILE A 27 -14.54 12.45 -5.30
C ILE A 27 -13.42 12.11 -6.28
N ILE A 28 -12.93 10.87 -6.21
CA ILE A 28 -11.97 10.31 -7.16
C ILE A 28 -12.64 9.11 -7.84
N ASP A 29 -12.96 9.26 -9.13
CA ASP A 29 -13.46 8.16 -9.94
C ASP A 29 -12.31 7.22 -10.31
N LEU A 30 -12.40 5.96 -9.89
CA LEU A 30 -11.44 4.92 -10.26
C LEU A 30 -11.94 4.14 -11.48
N PRO A 31 -11.04 3.69 -12.35
CA PRO A 31 -11.41 2.79 -13.44
C PRO A 31 -11.92 1.45 -12.89
N SER A 32 -12.71 0.73 -13.69
CA SER A 32 -13.11 -0.64 -13.35
C SER A 32 -11.89 -1.54 -13.27
N PRO A 33 -11.85 -2.49 -12.31
CA PRO A 33 -10.72 -3.39 -12.16
C PRO A 33 -10.61 -4.32 -13.37
N ASP A 34 -9.38 -4.68 -13.73
CA ASP A 34 -9.15 -5.72 -14.73
C ASP A 34 -9.35 -7.11 -14.10
N LEU A 35 -10.31 -7.88 -14.63
CA LEU A 35 -10.61 -9.23 -14.17
C LEU A 35 -9.98 -10.33 -15.06
N GLY A 36 -9.38 -9.94 -16.19
CA GLY A 36 -8.80 -10.84 -17.18
C GLY A 36 -7.29 -10.96 -17.11
N ASP A 37 -6.60 -9.96 -16.55
CA ASP A 37 -5.14 -9.94 -16.42
C ASP A 37 -4.67 -10.26 -14.98
N GLY A 38 -3.38 -10.59 -14.82
CA GLY A 38 -2.72 -10.74 -13.53
C GLY A 38 -1.85 -11.98 -13.37
N ALA A 39 -1.12 -12.01 -12.26
CA ALA A 39 -0.33 -13.18 -11.89
C ALA A 39 -1.24 -14.35 -11.51
N SER A 40 -0.90 -15.56 -11.98
CA SER A 40 -1.62 -16.75 -11.53
C SER A 40 -1.51 -16.91 -10.01
N LEU A 41 -2.53 -17.54 -9.40
CA LEU A 41 -2.58 -17.75 -7.96
C LEU A 41 -1.28 -18.36 -7.40
N MET A 42 -0.73 -19.36 -8.10
CA MET A 42 0.50 -20.03 -7.66
C MET A 42 1.73 -19.11 -7.74
N VAL A 43 1.80 -18.22 -8.73
CA VAL A 43 2.87 -17.23 -8.83
C VAL A 43 2.75 -16.19 -7.71
N ALA A 44 1.54 -15.72 -7.42
CA ALA A 44 1.30 -14.76 -6.34
C ALA A 44 1.70 -15.34 -4.97
N LEU A 45 1.31 -16.58 -4.68
CA LEU A 45 1.67 -17.28 -3.44
C LEU A 45 3.19 -17.45 -3.31
N ALA A 46 3.86 -17.86 -4.39
CA ALA A 46 5.31 -18.05 -4.40
C ALA A 46 6.08 -16.73 -4.17
N ARG A 47 5.53 -15.59 -4.60
CA ARG A 47 6.15 -14.26 -4.48
C ARG A 47 5.77 -13.51 -3.20
N ARG A 48 4.82 -14.01 -2.41
CA ARG A 48 4.29 -13.32 -1.23
C ARG A 48 5.39 -13.07 -0.19
N ARG A 49 5.66 -11.81 0.11
CA ARG A 49 6.66 -11.38 1.11
C ARG A 49 6.26 -10.05 1.76
N THR A 50 6.85 -9.76 2.91
CA THR A 50 6.71 -8.44 3.57
C THR A 50 7.77 -7.49 3.04
N THR A 51 7.34 -6.32 2.55
CA THR A 51 8.21 -5.20 2.16
C THR A 51 8.00 -4.05 3.16
N ARG A 52 9.07 -3.39 3.59
CA ARG A 52 9.03 -2.29 4.59
C ARG A 52 9.61 -0.97 4.09
N GLU A 53 10.14 -0.94 2.87
CA GLU A 53 10.68 0.23 2.21
C GLU A 53 9.95 0.41 0.87
N PHE A 54 9.50 1.63 0.58
CA PHE A 54 8.61 1.90 -0.56
C PHE A 54 9.15 3.05 -1.41
N SER A 55 8.90 2.95 -2.72
CA SER A 55 9.08 4.09 -3.63
C SER A 55 8.09 5.21 -3.26
N GLN A 56 8.51 6.46 -3.44
CA GLN A 56 7.65 7.64 -3.27
C GLN A 56 6.75 7.90 -4.49
N ALA A 57 6.87 7.10 -5.55
CA ALA A 57 6.01 7.19 -6.72
C ALA A 57 4.57 6.78 -6.35
N SER A 58 3.60 7.58 -6.79
CA SER A 58 2.18 7.26 -6.64
C SER A 58 1.80 6.03 -7.48
N LEU A 59 0.85 5.24 -6.98
CA LEU A 59 0.19 4.21 -7.77
C LEU A 59 -0.62 4.86 -8.90
N SER A 60 -0.71 4.19 -10.05
CA SER A 60 -1.64 4.64 -11.09
C SER A 60 -3.09 4.45 -10.64
N PRO A 61 -4.06 5.20 -11.21
CA PRO A 61 -5.48 5.00 -10.89
C PRO A 61 -5.97 3.57 -11.14
N GLN A 62 -5.46 2.91 -12.19
CA GLN A 62 -5.77 1.49 -12.45
C GLN A 62 -5.24 0.58 -11.35
N GLN A 63 -3.97 0.76 -10.95
CA GLN A 63 -3.38 -0.03 -9.87
C GLN A 63 -4.10 0.15 -8.53
N LEU A 64 -4.59 1.37 -8.25
CA LEU A 64 -5.39 1.65 -7.07
C LEU A 64 -6.79 1.03 -7.18
N GLY A 65 -7.42 1.09 -8.36
CA GLY A 65 -8.71 0.46 -8.64
C GLY A 65 -8.67 -1.07 -8.57
N ASP A 66 -7.61 -1.71 -9.07
CA ASP A 66 -7.44 -3.17 -8.99
C ASP A 66 -7.16 -3.66 -7.56
N LEU A 67 -6.65 -2.79 -6.69
CA LEU A 67 -6.30 -3.11 -5.30
C LEU A 67 -7.49 -3.04 -4.34
N LEU A 68 -8.47 -2.16 -4.61
CA LEU A 68 -9.64 -1.87 -3.77
C LEU A 68 -10.84 -2.75 -4.12
#